data_AF-A0A5E7DCF6-F1
#
_entry.id   AF-A0A5E7DCF6-F1
#
_cell.length_a   1.000
_cell.length_b   1.000
_cell.length_c   1.000
_cell.angle_alpha   90.00
_cell.angle_beta   90.00
_cell.angle_gamma   90.00
#
_symmetry.space_group_name_H-M   'P 1'
#
loop_
_entity.id
_entity.type
_entity.pdbx_description
1 polymer ?
#
loop_
_entity_poly.entity_id
_entity_poly.type
_entity_poly.pdbx_seq_one_letter_code
_entity_poly.pdbx_strand_id
1 'polypeptide(L)'
;MAQTSTLPAPIESEAPTVITTTTLSAPTPGGLDLGPKKVDSRDALIGVAVLVVLAILFFVIKNAYANWRVRERVAPSRANASGWFLFLGLLMVSAMAVLAVVNSGQFLVPLYLAPLGGVAMISLIAWLMTFSAKR
;
A
#
# COMPACT_ATOMS: atom_id res chain seq x y z
N MET A 1 -70.05 39.11 35.45
CA MET A 1 -68.68 39.44 34.98
C MET A 1 -67.93 38.12 34.85
N ALA A 2 -68.15 37.40 33.74
CA ALA A 2 -67.60 36.06 33.53
C ALA A 2 -66.33 36.17 32.68
N GLN A 3 -65.21 35.72 33.24
CA GLN A 3 -63.93 35.63 32.54
C GLN A 3 -63.92 34.37 31.67
N THR A 4 -63.90 34.54 30.35
CA THR A 4 -63.57 33.45 29.41
C THR A 4 -62.13 33.65 28.97
N SER A 5 -61.23 32.88 29.59
CA SER A 5 -59.84 32.72 29.16
C SER A 5 -59.83 31.81 27.94
N THR A 6 -59.68 32.38 26.74
CA THR A 6 -59.36 31.62 25.53
C THR A 6 -57.85 31.43 25.46
N LEU A 7 -57.40 30.23 25.80
CA LEU A 7 -56.05 29.76 25.53
C LEU A 7 -55.79 29.78 24.00
N PRO A 8 -54.65 30.33 23.54
CA PRO A 8 -54.19 30.15 22.16
C PRO A 8 -53.88 28.68 21.89
N ALA A 9 -54.20 28.24 20.67
CA ALA A 9 -54.00 26.88 20.18
C ALA A 9 -52.54 26.38 20.35
N PRO A 10 -52.33 25.06 20.45
CA PRO A 10 -51.00 24.47 20.60
C PRO A 10 -50.05 24.99 19.52
N ILE A 11 -48.84 25.35 19.94
CA ILE A 11 -47.70 25.56 19.05
C ILE A 11 -47.50 24.31 18.21
N GLU A 12 -47.98 24.36 16.97
CA GLU A 12 -47.62 23.40 15.95
C GLU A 12 -46.13 23.64 15.68
N SER A 13 -45.34 22.72 16.23
CA SER A 13 -43.91 22.62 15.96
C SER A 13 -43.77 22.48 14.44
N GLU A 14 -43.35 23.53 13.75
CA GLU A 14 -42.66 23.39 12.48
C GLU A 14 -41.40 22.59 12.76
N ALA A 15 -41.54 21.26 12.74
CA ALA A 15 -40.43 20.41 12.34
C ALA A 15 -39.97 20.97 10.99
N PRO A 16 -38.67 21.23 10.78
CA PRO A 16 -38.20 21.56 9.46
C PRO A 16 -38.63 20.38 8.59
N THR A 17 -39.54 20.65 7.64
CA THR A 17 -39.83 19.73 6.56
C THR A 17 -38.49 19.47 5.92
N VAL A 18 -37.89 18.33 6.25
CA VAL A 18 -36.71 17.83 5.57
C VAL A 18 -37.25 17.51 4.19
N ILE A 19 -37.13 18.49 3.30
CA ILE A 19 -37.23 18.25 1.88
C ILE A 19 -36.07 17.31 1.62
N THR A 20 -36.37 16.01 1.58
CA THR A 20 -35.49 15.02 0.97
C THR A 20 -35.48 15.37 -0.51
N THR A 21 -34.71 16.39 -0.85
CA THR A 21 -34.25 16.59 -2.21
C THR A 21 -33.35 15.39 -2.48
N THR A 22 -33.95 14.32 -2.97
CA THR A 22 -33.22 13.26 -3.66
C THR A 22 -32.65 13.91 -4.91
N THR A 23 -31.51 14.60 -4.76
CA THR A 23 -30.65 14.90 -5.88
C THR A 23 -30.19 13.54 -6.38
N LEU A 24 -30.77 13.10 -7.49
CA LEU A 24 -30.32 11.95 -8.23
C LEU A 24 -28.89 12.27 -8.69
N SER A 25 -27.91 11.82 -7.90
CA SER A 25 -26.50 11.93 -8.23
C SER A 25 -26.29 11.17 -9.53
N ALA A 26 -25.92 11.87 -10.60
CA ALA A 26 -25.38 11.22 -11.79
C ALA A 26 -24.25 10.27 -11.36
N PRO A 27 -24.06 9.11 -12.02
CA PRO A 27 -22.89 8.29 -11.75
C PRO A 27 -21.69 9.05 -12.29
N THR A 28 -21.03 9.83 -11.44
CA THR A 28 -19.71 10.38 -11.76
C THR A 28 -18.76 9.18 -11.86
N PRO A 29 -18.19 8.87 -13.04
CA PRO A 29 -17.12 7.91 -13.12
C PRO A 29 -15.90 8.58 -12.47
N GLY A 30 -15.59 8.17 -11.24
CA GLY A 30 -14.50 8.75 -10.46
C GLY A 30 -14.93 9.97 -9.66
N GLY A 31 -15.40 9.72 -8.43
CA GLY A 31 -15.19 10.68 -7.36
C GLY A 31 -13.68 10.90 -7.26
N LEU A 32 -13.21 12.01 -7.81
CA LEU A 32 -11.84 12.47 -7.69
C LEU A 32 -11.67 12.91 -6.23
N ASP A 33 -11.42 11.94 -5.35
CA ASP A 33 -10.93 12.20 -4.00
C ASP A 33 -9.51 12.76 -4.13
N LEU A 34 -9.45 14.10 -4.24
CA LEU A 34 -8.23 14.88 -4.43
C LEU A 34 -7.48 15.15 -3.12
N GLY A 35 -7.79 14.41 -2.05
CA GLY A 35 -7.03 14.44 -0.80
C GLY A 35 -6.05 13.27 -0.73
N PRO A 36 -4.78 13.47 -0.33
CA PRO A 36 -3.95 12.33 0.02
C PRO A 36 -4.64 11.60 1.19
N LYS A 37 -5.08 10.35 0.98
CA LYS A 37 -5.51 9.47 2.07
C LYS A 37 -4.34 9.37 3.04
N LYS A 38 -4.46 10.06 4.17
CA LYS A 38 -3.41 10.12 5.19
C LYS A 38 -3.35 8.76 5.87
N VAL A 39 -2.13 8.23 5.98
CA VAL A 39 -1.87 7.00 6.73
C VAL A 39 -2.00 7.33 8.22
N ASP A 40 -2.85 6.59 8.94
CA ASP A 40 -2.98 6.71 10.38
C ASP A 40 -1.70 6.24 11.09
N SER A 41 -1.30 6.92 12.16
CA SER A 41 -0.08 6.58 12.91
C SER A 41 -0.09 5.16 13.47
N ARG A 42 -1.28 4.61 13.78
CA ARG A 42 -1.45 3.22 14.21
C ARG A 42 -1.09 2.24 13.10
N ASP A 43 -1.62 2.46 11.89
CA ASP A 43 -1.36 1.60 10.75
C ASP A 43 0.11 1.68 10.32
N ALA A 44 0.71 2.88 10.38
CA ALA A 44 2.14 3.05 10.18
C ALA A 44 2.96 2.26 11.22
N LEU A 45 2.59 2.32 12.50
CA LEU A 45 3.30 1.63 13.58
C LEU A 45 3.16 0.11 13.46
N ILE A 46 1.97 -0.38 13.09
CA ILE A 46 1.74 -1.80 12.78
C ILE A 46 2.58 -2.23 11.58
N GLY A 47 2.62 -1.42 10.52
CA GLY A 47 3.45 -1.67 9.35
C GLY A 47 4.93 -1.83 9.70
N VAL A 48 5.48 -0.93 10.52
CA VAL A 48 6.86 -1.02 11.02
C VAL A 48 7.06 -2.26 11.88
N ALA A 49 6.14 -2.59 12.78
CA ALA A 49 6.21 -3.79 13.61
C ALA A 49 6.24 -5.07 12.76
N VAL A 50 5.38 -5.17 11.75
CA VAL A 50 5.37 -6.28 10.79
C VAL A 50 6.68 -6.34 10.00
N LEU A 51 7.19 -5.20 9.54
CA LEU A 51 8.48 -5.12 8.84
C LEU A 51 9.62 -5.65 9.72
N VAL A 52 9.66 -5.30 11.01
CA VAL A 52 10.67 -5.82 11.95
C VAL A 52 10.57 -7.34 12.10
N VAL A 53 9.35 -7.89 12.27
CA VAL A 53 9.15 -9.34 12.35
C VAL A 53 9.63 -10.04 11.08
N LEU A 54 9.29 -9.52 9.90
CA LEU A 54 9.76 -10.05 8.63
C LEU A 54 11.28 -9.91 8.48
N ALA A 55 11.87 -8.80 8.91
CA ALA A 55 13.31 -8.59 8.86
C ALA A 55 14.06 -9.62 9.74
N ILE A 56 13.53 -9.95 10.92
CA ILE A 56 14.08 -11.01 11.77
C ILE A 56 14.02 -12.35 11.04
N LEU A 57 12.88 -12.70 10.45
CA LEU A 57 12.73 -13.93 9.67
C LEU A 57 13.71 -13.98 8.48
N PHE A 58 13.84 -12.88 7.74
CA PHE A 58 14.78 -12.78 6.62
C PHE A 58 16.24 -12.86 7.08
N PHE A 59 16.56 -12.40 8.28
CA PHE A 59 17.90 -12.55 8.85
C PHE A 59 18.25 -14.01 9.08
N VAL A 60 17.29 -14.82 9.56
CA VAL A 60 17.44 -16.26 9.68
C VAL A 60 17.64 -16.91 8.31
N ILE A 61 16.83 -16.55 7.32
CA ILE A 61 16.95 -17.06 5.94
C ILE A 61 18.32 -16.69 5.34
N LYS A 62 18.76 -15.44 5.49
CA LYS A 62 20.09 -14.97 5.08
C LYS A 62 21.19 -15.83 5.70
N ASN A 63 21.12 -16.07 7.01
CA ASN A 63 22.14 -16.83 7.73
C ASN A 63 22.17 -18.30 7.26
N ALA A 64 21.00 -18.92 7.08
CA ALA A 64 20.88 -20.26 6.55
C ALA A 64 21.42 -20.36 5.11
N TYR A 65 21.10 -19.38 4.27
CA TYR A 65 21.57 -19.32 2.89
C TYR A 65 23.09 -19.15 2.81
N ALA A 66 23.66 -18.25 3.62
CA ALA A 66 25.10 -18.08 3.69
C ALA A 66 25.81 -19.38 4.14
N ASN A 67 25.26 -20.08 5.14
CA ASN A 67 25.82 -21.34 5.62
C ASN A 67 25.68 -22.48 4.60
N TRP A 68 24.60 -22.50 3.82
CA TRP A 68 24.42 -23.42 2.69
C TRP A 68 25.42 -23.15 1.56
N ARG A 69 25.68 -21.89 1.21
CA ARG A 69 26.67 -21.52 0.17
C ARG A 69 28.11 -21.88 0.54
N VAL A 70 28.45 -21.87 1.83
CA VAL A 70 29.76 -22.36 2.29
C VAL A 70 29.89 -23.88 2.10
N ARG A 71 28.81 -24.65 2.31
CA ARG A 71 28.78 -26.10 2.02
C ARG A 71 28.96 -26.39 0.53
N GLU A 72 28.52 -25.51 -0.36
CA GLU A 72 28.74 -25.59 -1.81
C GLU A 72 30.16 -25.19 -2.25
N ARG A 73 31.10 -25.02 -1.31
CA ARG A 73 32.51 -24.64 -1.54
C ARG A 73 32.72 -23.27 -2.18
N VAL A 74 31.82 -22.33 -1.93
CA VAL A 74 32.00 -20.94 -2.34
C VAL A 74 32.84 -20.21 -1.29
N ALA A 75 33.76 -19.34 -1.73
CA ALA A 75 34.59 -18.55 -0.82
C ALA A 75 33.72 -17.86 0.27
N PRO A 76 34.13 -17.88 1.55
CA PRO A 76 33.31 -17.37 2.66
C PRO A 76 32.88 -15.90 2.48
N SER A 77 33.74 -15.09 1.86
CA SER A 77 33.46 -13.69 1.54
C SER A 77 32.30 -13.53 0.55
N ARG A 78 32.20 -14.40 -0.46
CA ARG A 78 31.14 -14.41 -1.47
C ARG A 78 29.82 -14.96 -0.91
N ALA A 79 29.90 -15.96 -0.03
CA ALA A 79 28.73 -16.47 0.67
C ALA A 79 28.05 -15.38 1.52
N ASN A 80 28.82 -14.63 2.32
CA ASN A 80 28.29 -13.53 3.12
C ASN A 80 27.71 -12.41 2.24
N ALA A 81 28.42 -11.99 1.18
CA ALA A 81 27.93 -10.98 0.25
C ALA A 81 26.59 -11.38 -0.39
N SER A 82 26.45 -12.63 -0.84
CA SER A 82 25.19 -13.12 -1.42
C SER A 82 24.03 -13.14 -0.42
N GLY A 83 24.30 -13.45 0.85
CA GLY A 83 23.29 -13.34 1.91
C GLY A 83 22.86 -11.89 2.15
N TRP A 84 23.76 -10.92 2.04
CA TRP A 84 23.41 -9.50 2.12
C TRP A 84 22.51 -9.04 0.98
N PHE A 85 22.82 -9.44 -0.26
CA PHE A 85 21.95 -9.13 -1.41
C PHE A 85 20.58 -9.79 -1.29
N LEU A 86 20.53 -11.05 -0.83
CA LEU A 86 19.27 -11.75 -0.58
C LEU A 86 18.44 -11.01 0.46
N PHE A 87 19.04 -10.67 1.61
CA PHE A 87 18.35 -9.91 2.66
C PHE A 87 17.83 -8.57 2.16
N LEU A 88 18.66 -7.81 1.44
CA LEU A 88 18.27 -6.50 0.91
C LEU A 88 17.13 -6.61 -0.12
N GLY A 89 17.15 -7.64 -0.97
CA GLY A 89 16.09 -7.91 -1.93
C GLY A 89 14.77 -8.26 -1.25
N LEU A 90 14.77 -9.21 -0.31
CA LEU A 90 13.58 -9.57 0.46
C LEU A 90 13.06 -8.40 1.30
N LEU A 91 13.96 -7.60 1.90
CA LEU A 91 13.58 -6.42 2.67
C LEU A 91 12.91 -5.37 1.78
N MET A 92 13.42 -5.13 0.57
CA MET A 92 12.78 -4.19 -0.36
C MET A 92 11.40 -4.65 -0.83
N VAL A 93 11.27 -5.91 -1.22
CA VAL A 93 9.99 -6.50 -1.62
C VAL A 93 8.99 -6.43 -0.46
N SER A 94 9.43 -6.76 0.75
CA SER A 94 8.62 -6.67 1.95
C SER A 94 8.22 -5.23 2.29
N ALA A 95 9.12 -4.26 2.15
CA ALA A 95 8.80 -2.86 2.39
C ALA A 95 7.70 -2.39 1.43
N MET A 96 7.81 -2.71 0.15
CA MET A 96 6.77 -2.41 -0.85
C MET A 96 5.44 -3.11 -0.52
N ALA A 97 5.49 -4.39 -0.11
CA ALA A 97 4.29 -5.12 0.30
C ALA A 97 3.62 -4.50 1.54
N VAL A 98 4.38 -4.14 2.57
CA VAL A 98 3.86 -3.48 3.78
C VAL A 98 3.25 -2.12 3.44
N LEU A 99 3.92 -1.31 2.60
CA LEU A 99 3.38 -0.02 2.15
C LEU A 99 2.07 -0.21 1.36
N ALA A 100 1.96 -1.26 0.55
CA ALA A 100 0.73 -1.62 -0.14
C ALA A 100 -0.40 -2.09 0.79
N VAL A 101 -0.08 -2.68 1.94
CA VAL A 101 -1.11 -3.03 2.92
C VAL A 101 -1.57 -1.80 3.70
N VAL A 102 -0.64 -0.96 4.13
CA VAL A 102 -0.92 0.25 4.93
C VAL A 102 -1.61 1.34 4.10
N ASN A 103 -1.29 1.43 2.81
CA ASN A 103 -1.89 2.39 1.88
C ASN A 103 -2.09 1.74 0.50
N SER A 104 -3.08 0.86 0.44
CA SER A 104 -3.42 0.10 -0.76
C SER A 104 -3.82 0.97 -1.95
N GLY A 105 -4.45 2.12 -1.71
CA GLY A 105 -4.86 3.06 -2.75
C GLY A 105 -3.68 3.62 -3.55
N GLN A 106 -2.53 3.86 -2.92
CA GLN A 106 -1.36 4.43 -3.61
C GLN A 106 -0.30 3.39 -3.97
N PHE A 107 -0.17 2.30 -3.21
CA PHE A 107 0.96 1.38 -3.33
C PHE A 107 0.64 0.04 -4.00
N LEU A 108 -0.62 -0.33 -4.24
CA LEU A 108 -0.93 -1.56 -4.99
C LEU A 108 -0.48 -1.48 -6.46
N VAL A 109 -0.71 -0.34 -7.11
CA VAL A 109 -0.31 -0.14 -8.52
C VAL A 109 1.20 -0.31 -8.69
N PRO A 110 2.07 0.43 -7.98
CA PRO A 110 3.52 0.24 -8.12
C PRO A 110 3.99 -1.14 -7.65
N LEU A 111 3.34 -1.77 -6.65
CA LEU A 111 3.69 -3.13 -6.21
C LEU A 111 3.55 -4.15 -7.35
N TYR A 112 2.50 -4.05 -8.17
CA TYR A 112 2.31 -4.94 -9.32
C TYR A 112 3.07 -4.47 -10.57
N LEU A 113 3.06 -3.17 -10.86
CA LEU A 113 3.67 -2.64 -12.09
C LEU A 113 5.20 -2.63 -12.04
N ALA A 114 5.83 -2.36 -10.88
CA ALA A 114 7.29 -2.29 -10.79
C ALA A 114 7.98 -3.61 -11.21
N PRO A 115 7.57 -4.80 -10.72
CA PRO A 115 8.18 -6.05 -11.19
C PRO A 115 7.86 -6.33 -12.66
N LEU A 116 6.63 -6.10 -13.13
CA LEU A 116 6.28 -6.27 -14.54
C LEU A 116 7.12 -5.35 -15.45
N GLY A 117 7.20 -4.07 -15.09
CA GLY A 117 7.98 -3.05 -15.78
C GLY A 117 9.48 -3.37 -15.73
N GLY A 118 9.96 -3.90 -14.61
CA GLY A 118 11.34 -4.39 -14.47
C GLY A 118 11.66 -5.51 -15.46
N VAL A 119 10.81 -6.55 -15.53
CA VAL A 119 10.99 -7.65 -16.49
C VAL A 119 10.87 -7.16 -17.94
N ALA A 120 9.91 -6.29 -18.23
CA ALA A 120 9.74 -5.69 -19.55
C ALA A 120 10.98 -4.88 -19.95
N MET A 121 11.55 -4.11 -19.03
CA MET A 121 12.72 -3.27 -19.29
C MET A 121 13.99 -4.12 -19.46
N ILE A 122 14.18 -5.16 -18.64
CA ILE A 122 15.27 -6.13 -18.83
C ILE A 122 15.15 -6.81 -20.21
N SER A 123 13.93 -7.21 -20.59
CA SER A 123 13.68 -7.82 -21.90
C SER A 123 13.98 -6.85 -23.04
N LEU A 124 13.62 -5.57 -22.90
CA LEU A 124 13.93 -4.52 -23.88
C LEU A 124 15.43 -4.29 -24.00
N ILE A 125 16.16 -4.22 -22.88
CA ILE A 125 17.62 -4.08 -22.88
C ILE A 125 18.27 -5.28 -23.58
N ALA A 126 17.83 -6.50 -23.27
CA ALA A 126 18.34 -7.71 -23.91
C ALA A 126 18.10 -7.69 -25.42
N TRP A 127 16.90 -7.25 -25.86
CA TRP A 127 16.58 -7.06 -27.27
C TRP A 127 17.50 -6.01 -27.91
N LEU A 128 17.66 -4.83 -27.32
CA LEU A 128 18.55 -3.79 -27.83
C LEU A 128 20.00 -4.27 -27.95
N MET A 129 20.51 -5.02 -26.97
CA MET A 129 21.85 -5.59 -27.02
C MET A 129 21.99 -6.60 -28.18
N THR A 130 20.96 -7.38 -28.47
CA THR A 130 20.98 -8.32 -29.61
C THR A 130 21.05 -7.61 -30.96
N PHE A 131 20.35 -6.48 -31.13
CA PHE A 131 20.39 -5.68 -32.36
C PHE A 131 21.62 -4.76 -32.44
N SER A 132 22.16 -4.33 -31.29
CA SER A 132 23.30 -3.42 -31.23
C SER A 132 24.65 -4.15 -31.32
N ALA A 133 24.73 -5.44 -30.99
CA ALA A 133 25.96 -6.22 -31.08
C ALA A 133 26.42 -6.54 -32.52
N LYS A 134 25.64 -6.14 -33.54
CA LYS A 134 25.96 -6.32 -34.95
C LYS A 134 26.05 -4.97 -35.68
N ARG A 135 27.11 -4.21 -35.43
CA ARG A 135 27.61 -3.14 -36.31
C ARG A 135 29.13 -3.09 -36.26
#